data_AF-A0A6A6LQX8-F1
#
_entry.id   AF-A0A6A6LQX8-F1
#
_cell.length_a   1.000
_cell.length_b   1.000
_cell.length_c   1.000
_cell.angle_alpha   90.00
_cell.angle_beta   90.00
_cell.angle_gamma   90.00
#
_symmetry.space_group_name_H-M   'P 1'
#
loop_
_entity.id
_entity.type
_entity.pdbx_description
1 polymer ?
#
loop_
_entity_poly.entity_id
_entity_poly.type
_entity_poly.pdbx_seq_one_letter_code
_entity_poly.pdbx_strand_id
1 'polypeptide(L)'
;MQKALCSINTNNHASQRIIASTSPTPFAQVEYDMMDEEIGEVPYASEVWMATHGFLDEQGQTQWHDPESSRIYEEMQRIEKQPTNDNETGPIPNDVLKEVFGVRSGYVCGKGLGYKASTRGMTCGSRNEELNELRDEVARLNAHLKEQAQCNNEIAQLNARLKEQEERNLEFFKTFESVIGYKSSESQDMTIISTF
;
A
#
# COMPACT_ATOMS: atom_id res chain seq x y z
N MET A 1 19.81 46.08 -2.59
CA MET A 1 19.71 44.88 -1.72
C MET A 1 18.92 43.74 -2.36
N GLN A 2 17.71 43.95 -2.89
CA GLN A 2 16.86 42.87 -3.42
C GLN A 2 17.46 42.07 -4.60
N LYS A 3 18.22 42.73 -5.50
CA LYS A 3 18.93 42.07 -6.61
C LYS A 3 20.05 41.13 -6.14
N ALA A 4 20.72 41.43 -5.03
CA ALA A 4 21.81 40.61 -4.49
C ALA A 4 21.27 39.31 -3.87
N LEU A 5 20.16 39.39 -3.12
CA LEU A 5 19.48 38.23 -2.55
C LEU A 5 18.93 37.28 -3.64
N CYS A 6 18.42 37.86 -4.73
CA CYS A 6 17.97 37.09 -5.90
C CYS A 6 19.14 36.35 -6.58
N SER A 7 20.28 37.00 -6.79
CA SER A 7 21.46 36.37 -7.38
C SER A 7 22.04 35.25 -6.51
N ILE A 8 22.08 35.44 -5.18
CA ILE A 8 22.53 34.40 -4.24
C ILE A 8 21.60 33.19 -4.30
N ASN A 9 20.28 33.40 -4.30
CA ASN A 9 19.32 32.31 -4.40
C ASN A 9 19.40 31.54 -5.72
N THR A 10 19.66 32.23 -6.84
CA THR A 10 19.84 31.62 -8.17
C THR A 10 21.12 30.80 -8.23
N ASN A 11 22.25 31.34 -7.74
CA ASN A 11 23.51 30.62 -7.69
C ASN A 11 23.40 29.39 -6.77
N ASN A 12 22.75 29.54 -5.62
CA ASN A 12 22.49 28.42 -4.72
C ASN A 12 21.58 27.35 -5.37
N HIS A 13 20.59 27.74 -6.17
CA HIS A 13 19.76 26.79 -6.93
C HIS A 13 20.55 26.13 -8.08
N ALA A 14 21.46 26.84 -8.73
CA ALA A 14 22.29 26.27 -9.79
C ALA A 14 23.38 25.32 -9.26
N SER A 15 23.88 25.58 -8.05
CA SER A 15 24.82 24.72 -7.33
C SER A 15 24.13 23.59 -6.57
N GLN A 16 22.79 23.58 -6.51
CA GLN A 16 22.04 22.46 -5.93
C GLN A 16 22.14 21.25 -6.85
N ARG A 17 22.76 20.18 -6.33
CA ARG A 17 22.45 18.83 -6.75
C ARG A 17 21.13 18.47 -6.08
N ILE A 18 20.01 18.74 -6.76
CA ILE A 18 18.69 18.32 -6.29
C ILE A 18 18.72 16.79 -6.23
N ILE A 19 18.92 16.23 -5.04
CA ILE A 19 18.62 14.82 -4.79
C ILE A 19 17.11 14.77 -4.62
N ALA A 20 16.44 14.17 -5.59
CA ALA A 20 15.03 13.88 -5.43
C ALA A 20 14.89 12.94 -4.23
N SER A 21 14.11 13.33 -3.22
CA SER A 21 13.74 12.39 -2.16
C SER A 21 13.08 11.19 -2.80
N THR A 22 13.66 10.01 -2.62
CA THR A 22 13.19 8.78 -3.26
C THR A 22 11.95 8.21 -2.58
N SER A 23 11.68 8.63 -1.34
CA SER A 23 10.47 8.30 -0.61
C SER A 23 9.30 9.22 -0.98
N PRO A 24 8.06 8.68 -1.03
CA PRO A 24 6.84 9.47 -1.22
C PRO A 24 6.49 10.32 0.02
N THR A 25 7.13 10.05 1.14
CA THR A 25 6.90 10.69 2.43
C THR A 25 7.75 11.96 2.57
N PRO A 26 7.17 13.11 2.92
CA PRO A 26 7.94 14.33 3.16
C PRO A 26 8.91 14.17 4.35
N PHE A 27 10.08 14.79 4.26
CA PHE A 27 11.12 14.78 5.31
C PHE A 27 10.59 15.17 6.70
N ALA A 28 9.71 16.17 6.78
CA ALA A 28 9.11 16.63 8.04
C ALA A 28 8.15 15.60 8.67
N GLN A 29 7.51 14.78 7.84
CA GLN A 29 6.65 13.70 8.34
C GLN A 29 7.52 12.57 8.89
N VAL A 30 8.60 12.21 8.20
CA VAL A 30 9.57 11.21 8.69
C VAL A 30 10.21 11.65 10.01
N GLU A 31 10.57 12.93 10.14
CA GLU A 31 11.08 13.49 11.40
C GLU A 31 10.06 13.36 12.54
N TYR A 32 8.79 13.62 12.28
CA TYR A 32 7.72 13.49 13.26
C TYR A 32 7.50 12.03 13.66
N ASP A 33 7.45 11.12 12.68
CA ASP A 33 7.22 9.69 12.90
C ASP A 33 8.38 9.00 13.64
N MET A 34 9.60 9.53 13.48
CA MET A 34 10.81 9.04 14.15
C MET A 34 11.11 9.74 15.48
N MET A 35 10.36 10.78 15.85
CA MET A 35 10.55 11.47 17.12
C MET A 35 10.14 10.56 18.28
N ASP A 36 10.95 10.51 19.33
CA ASP A 36 10.58 9.79 20.56
C ASP A 36 9.41 10.51 21.24
N GLU A 37 8.25 9.86 21.34
CA GLU A 37 7.04 10.45 21.91
C GLU A 37 7.13 10.73 23.41
N GLU A 38 7.98 10.01 24.14
CA GLU A 38 8.10 10.09 25.61
C GLU A 38 9.04 11.22 26.02
N ILE A 39 10.08 11.48 25.22
CA ILE A 39 11.17 12.42 25.56
C ILE A 39 11.16 13.65 24.62
N GLY A 40 10.50 13.57 23.47
CA GLY A 40 10.47 14.64 22.46
C GLY A 40 11.80 14.86 21.75
N GLU A 41 12.68 13.86 21.77
CA GLU A 41 14.00 13.94 21.14
C GLU A 41 13.87 13.80 19.62
N VAL A 42 14.43 14.77 18.90
CA VAL A 42 14.42 14.80 17.44
C VAL A 42 15.55 13.88 16.93
N PRO A 43 15.26 12.99 15.98
CA PRO A 43 16.26 12.07 15.42
C PRO A 43 17.43 12.82 14.78
N TYR A 44 18.57 12.13 14.64
CA TYR A 44 19.73 12.69 13.96
C TYR A 44 19.43 12.95 12.48
N ALA A 45 20.08 13.97 11.90
CA ALA A 45 19.84 14.33 10.51
C ALA A 45 20.21 13.18 9.57
N SER A 46 21.29 12.46 9.90
CA SER A 46 21.73 11.28 9.15
C SER A 46 20.71 10.13 9.19
N GLU A 47 20.02 9.90 10.31
CA GLU A 47 19.01 8.85 10.46
C GLU A 47 17.78 9.12 9.58
N VAL A 48 17.27 10.36 9.63
CA VAL A 48 16.17 10.79 8.78
C VAL A 48 16.56 10.74 7.30
N TRP A 49 17.81 11.11 6.98
CA TRP A 49 18.34 11.03 5.63
C TRP A 49 18.39 9.58 5.12
N MET A 50 18.87 8.64 5.95
CA MET A 50 18.88 7.22 5.64
C MET A 50 17.47 6.67 5.42
N ALA A 51 16.49 7.03 6.27
CA ALA A 51 15.11 6.61 6.13
C ALA A 51 14.43 7.12 4.85
N THR A 52 14.88 8.26 4.33
CA THR A 52 14.26 8.92 3.17
C THR A 52 14.93 8.58 1.84
N HIS A 53 16.22 8.20 1.85
CA HIS A 53 17.07 8.04 0.66
C HIS A 53 17.86 6.72 0.60
N GLY A 54 17.80 5.91 1.66
CA GLY A 54 18.46 4.61 1.75
C GLY A 54 17.49 3.48 2.04
N PHE A 55 17.95 2.25 1.82
CA PHE A 55 17.25 1.03 2.23
C PHE A 55 18.28 0.01 2.73
N LEU A 56 17.84 -0.93 3.57
CA LEU A 56 18.69 -2.02 4.02
C LEU A 56 18.55 -3.19 3.04
N ASP A 57 19.67 -3.82 2.68
CA ASP A 57 19.64 -5.09 1.96
C ASP A 57 19.27 -6.27 2.88
N GLU A 58 19.14 -7.46 2.31
CA GLU A 58 18.82 -8.69 3.04
C GLU A 58 19.85 -9.05 4.12
N GLN A 59 21.06 -8.47 4.04
CA GLN A 59 22.16 -8.66 4.98
C GLN A 59 22.23 -7.51 6.01
N GLY A 60 21.32 -6.53 5.93
CA GLY A 60 21.26 -5.37 6.82
C GLY A 60 22.30 -4.29 6.50
N GLN A 61 22.92 -4.28 5.32
CA GLN A 61 23.79 -3.18 4.89
C GLN A 61 22.99 -2.06 4.23
N THR A 62 23.41 -0.83 4.47
CA THR A 62 22.79 0.35 3.87
C THR A 62 23.13 0.45 2.39
N GLN A 63 22.10 0.41 1.55
CA GLN A 63 22.15 0.70 0.12
C GLN A 63 21.50 2.07 -0.15
N TRP A 64 22.00 2.76 -1.17
CA TRP A 64 21.55 4.09 -1.56
C TRP A 64 20.92 4.07 -2.95
N HIS A 65 19.85 4.84 -3.14
CA HIS A 65 19.25 4.98 -4.46
C HIS A 65 20.13 5.77 -5.44
N ASP A 66 21.00 6.63 -4.94
CA ASP A 66 21.96 7.39 -5.74
C ASP A 66 23.29 7.61 -4.99
N PRO A 67 24.42 7.75 -5.73
CA PRO A 67 25.73 7.96 -5.12
C PRO A 67 25.88 9.27 -4.33
N GLU A 68 25.10 10.31 -4.66
CA GLU A 68 25.19 11.59 -3.94
C GLU A 68 24.53 11.50 -2.56
N SER A 69 23.48 10.70 -2.41
CA SER A 69 22.85 10.40 -1.12
C SER A 69 23.82 9.72 -0.17
N SER A 70 24.64 8.77 -0.66
CA SER A 70 25.71 8.15 0.13
C SER A 70 26.72 9.19 0.62
N ARG A 71 27.19 10.05 -0.28
CA ARG A 71 28.17 11.09 0.05
C ARG A 71 27.62 12.09 1.07
N ILE A 72 26.37 12.50 0.92
CA ILE A 72 25.72 13.44 1.84
C ILE A 72 25.51 12.80 3.21
N TYR A 73 25.13 11.53 3.27
CA TYR A 73 25.01 10.78 4.52
C TYR A 73 26.35 10.70 5.27
N GLU A 74 27.44 10.38 4.55
CA GLU A 74 28.79 10.34 5.13
C GLU A 74 29.19 11.71 5.71
N GLU A 75 28.86 12.79 5.00
CA GLU A 75 29.14 14.15 5.46
C GLU A 75 28.32 14.55 6.69
N MET A 76 27.03 14.20 6.73
CA MET A 76 26.18 14.39 7.92
C MET A 76 26.78 13.65 9.13
N GLN A 77 27.13 12.38 8.96
CA GLN A 77 27.76 11.60 10.03
C GLN A 77 29.11 12.17 10.47
N ARG A 78 29.89 12.72 9.53
CA ARG A 78 31.17 13.36 9.86
C ARG A 78 30.95 14.56 10.77
N ILE A 79 29.94 15.39 10.49
CA ILE A 79 29.61 16.58 11.29
C ILE A 79 29.01 16.17 12.64
N GLU A 80 28.11 15.19 12.66
CA GLU A 80 27.49 14.69 13.90
C GLU A 80 28.51 14.08 14.87
N LYS A 81 29.55 13.43 14.34
CA LYS A 81 30.64 12.82 15.14
C LYS A 81 31.75 13.80 15.52
N GLN A 82 31.72 15.05 15.06
CA GLN A 82 32.73 16.03 15.47
C GLN A 82 32.50 16.42 16.95
N PRO A 83 33.55 16.38 17.79
CA PRO A 83 33.43 16.80 19.17
C PRO A 83 33.13 18.30 19.19
N THR A 84 31.98 18.66 19.74
CA THR A 84 31.61 20.05 19.99
C THR A 84 32.51 20.57 21.11
N ASN A 85 33.11 21.74 20.92
CA ASN A 85 34.08 22.29 21.89
C ASN A 85 33.45 22.68 23.25
N ASP A 86 32.13 22.57 23.38
CA ASP A 86 31.38 22.83 24.60
C ASP A 86 30.59 21.57 24.99
N ASN A 87 30.73 21.15 26.24
CA ASN A 87 30.18 19.92 26.85
C ASN A 87 28.64 19.86 26.94
N GLU A 88 27.88 20.54 26.10
CA GLU A 88 26.41 20.52 26.17
C GLU A 88 25.79 20.36 24.79
N THR A 89 25.30 19.14 24.55
CA THR A 89 24.43 18.75 23.42
C THR A 89 25.14 18.65 22.08
N GLY A 90 25.01 17.49 21.41
CA GLY A 90 25.49 17.28 20.05
C GLY A 90 24.90 18.31 19.06
N PRO A 91 25.49 18.45 17.87
CA PRO A 91 25.03 19.44 16.90
C PRO A 91 23.54 19.19 16.57
N ILE A 92 22.72 20.23 16.71
CA ILE A 92 21.29 20.17 16.42
C ILE A 92 21.12 19.70 14.97
N PRO A 93 20.21 18.75 14.65
CA PRO A 93 20.05 18.21 13.29
C PRO A 93 19.92 19.30 12.22
N ASN A 94 19.27 20.40 12.56
CA ASN A 94 19.11 21.55 11.68
C ASN A 94 20.44 22.26 11.34
N ASP A 95 21.40 22.30 12.26
CA ASP A 95 22.72 22.90 12.04
C ASP A 95 23.62 21.98 11.20
N VAL A 96 23.52 20.67 11.38
CA VAL A 96 24.14 19.68 10.48
C VAL A 96 23.67 19.91 9.04
N LEU A 97 22.36 20.05 8.85
CA LEU A 97 21.79 20.28 7.52
C LEU A 97 22.18 21.64 6.93
N LYS A 98 22.31 22.69 7.74
CA LYS A 98 22.83 23.99 7.27
C LYS A 98 24.29 23.89 6.85
N GLU A 99 25.08 23.07 7.51
CA GLU A 99 26.49 22.87 7.15
C GLU A 99 26.60 22.06 5.84
N VAL A 100 25.81 21.00 5.70
CA VAL A 100 25.79 20.13 4.51
C VAL A 100 25.20 20.82 3.29
N PHE A 101 24.08 21.55 3.45
CA PHE A 101 23.32 22.14 2.34
C PHE A 101 23.41 23.66 2.23
N GLY A 102 24.01 24.33 3.22
CA GLY A 102 24.07 25.79 3.32
C GLY A 102 22.82 26.44 3.93
N VAL A 103 22.96 27.68 4.39
CA VAL A 103 21.86 28.53 4.90
C VAL A 103 21.14 29.25 3.75
N ARG A 104 19.79 29.22 3.71
CA ARG A 104 18.98 30.01 2.76
C ARG A 104 18.02 30.94 3.48
N SER A 105 17.70 32.07 2.84
CA SER A 105 16.62 32.98 3.28
C SER A 105 15.26 32.37 2.90
N GLY A 106 14.40 32.11 3.89
CA GLY A 106 13.00 31.71 3.70
C GLY A 106 12.73 30.20 3.55
N TYR A 107 13.75 29.35 3.44
CA TYR A 107 13.61 27.90 3.47
C TYR A 107 14.77 27.31 4.28
N VAL A 108 14.45 26.62 5.36
CA VAL A 108 15.44 25.97 6.19
C VAL A 108 15.85 24.66 5.49
N CYS A 109 17.13 24.58 5.11
CA CYS A 109 17.89 23.33 4.99
C CYS A 109 17.78 22.47 3.73
N GLY A 110 17.48 23.02 2.55
CA GLY A 110 17.81 22.32 1.29
C GLY A 110 17.24 20.91 1.11
N LYS A 111 16.28 20.48 1.95
CA LYS A 111 15.67 19.14 2.06
C LYS A 111 14.86 18.71 0.83
N GLY A 112 15.08 19.38 -0.30
CA GLY A 112 14.23 19.31 -1.46
C GLY A 112 12.83 19.87 -1.17
N LEU A 113 12.05 19.97 -2.23
CA LEU A 113 10.61 19.89 -2.11
C LEU A 113 10.28 18.41 -2.28
N GLY A 114 9.76 17.77 -1.22
CA GLY A 114 9.06 16.49 -1.39
C GLY A 114 8.12 16.61 -2.58
N TYR A 115 8.10 15.60 -3.43
CA TYR A 115 7.49 15.56 -4.76
C TYR A 115 6.38 16.62 -4.93
N LYS A 116 6.73 17.84 -5.39
CA LYS A 116 5.69 18.66 -5.99
C LYS A 116 5.36 17.93 -7.26
N ALA A 117 4.14 17.40 -7.36
CA ALA A 117 3.58 17.00 -8.63
C ALA A 117 3.78 18.17 -9.59
N SER A 118 4.86 18.13 -10.36
CA SER A 118 5.18 19.18 -11.29
C SER A 118 4.16 19.03 -12.40
N THR A 119 3.11 19.83 -12.33
CA THR A 119 2.12 19.96 -13.40
C THR A 119 2.75 20.52 -14.69
N ARG A 120 4.06 20.82 -14.70
CA ARG A 120 4.80 21.24 -15.88
C ARG A 120 6.05 20.38 -16.05
N GLY A 121 5.98 19.43 -16.97
CA GLY A 121 7.16 18.78 -17.53
C GLY A 121 7.27 17.28 -17.36
N MET A 122 6.20 16.56 -16.99
CA MET A 122 6.17 15.11 -17.22
C MET A 122 5.93 14.86 -18.71
N THR A 123 6.89 14.22 -19.35
CA THR A 123 6.70 13.47 -20.59
C THR A 123 5.57 12.44 -20.36
N CYS A 124 4.38 12.89 -20.74
CA CYS A 124 3.03 12.38 -20.48
C CYS A 124 2.65 11.22 -21.42
N GLY A 125 3.53 10.23 -21.59
CA GLY A 125 3.24 9.03 -22.40
C GLY A 125 3.06 7.80 -21.52
N SER A 126 4.20 7.21 -21.15
CA SER A 126 4.26 5.87 -20.55
C SER A 126 3.50 5.70 -19.23
N ARG A 127 3.54 6.68 -18.30
CA ARG A 127 2.83 6.54 -17.00
C ARG A 127 1.30 6.65 -17.11
N ASN A 128 0.80 7.35 -18.13
CA ASN A 128 -0.64 7.43 -18.39
C ASN A 128 -1.15 6.16 -19.08
N GLU A 129 -0.34 5.57 -19.96
CA GLU A 129 -0.64 4.28 -20.59
C GLU A 129 -0.80 3.18 -19.52
N GLU A 130 0.18 3.03 -18.63
CA GLU A 130 0.12 2.02 -17.55
C GLU A 130 -1.06 2.24 -16.60
N LEU A 131 -1.36 3.50 -16.25
CA LEU A 131 -2.54 3.83 -15.44
C LEU A 131 -3.85 3.53 -16.16
N ASN A 132 -3.89 3.72 -17.48
CA ASN A 132 -5.07 3.42 -18.29
C ASN A 132 -5.25 1.91 -18.47
N GLU A 133 -4.17 1.17 -18.72
CA GLU A 133 -4.17 -0.30 -18.76
C GLU A 133 -4.61 -0.90 -17.43
N LEU A 134 -4.12 -0.36 -16.30
CA LEU A 134 -4.53 -0.82 -14.98
C LEU A 134 -6.01 -0.53 -14.70
N ARG A 135 -6.51 0.63 -15.15
CA ARG A 135 -7.93 1.00 -15.07
C ARG A 135 -8.80 0.06 -15.91
N ASP A 136 -8.37 -0.26 -17.12
CA ASP A 136 -9.08 -1.16 -18.03
C ASP A 136 -9.07 -2.60 -17.46
N GLU A 137 -7.96 -3.04 -16.87
CA GLU A 137 -7.87 -4.34 -16.23
C GLU A 137 -8.75 -4.45 -14.99
N VAL A 138 -8.80 -3.40 -14.15
CA VAL A 138 -9.73 -3.33 -13.01
C VAL A 138 -11.19 -3.38 -13.49
N ALA A 139 -11.53 -2.72 -14.60
CA ALA A 139 -12.87 -2.78 -15.17
C ALA A 139 -13.22 -4.19 -15.66
N ARG A 140 -12.26 -4.87 -16.30
CA ARG A 140 -12.41 -6.23 -16.82
C ARG A 140 -12.55 -7.26 -15.70
N LEU A 141 -11.73 -7.16 -14.65
CA LEU A 141 -11.83 -8.02 -13.45
C LEU A 141 -13.15 -7.81 -12.71
N ASN A 142 -13.63 -6.57 -12.60
CA ASN A 142 -14.94 -6.30 -12.00
C ASN A 142 -16.10 -6.88 -12.82
N ALA A 143 -16.04 -6.82 -14.15
CA ALA A 143 -17.03 -7.46 -15.01
C ALA A 143 -17.03 -8.98 -14.80
N HIS A 144 -15.85 -9.60 -14.78
CA HIS A 144 -15.73 -11.04 -14.54
C HIS A 144 -16.27 -11.45 -13.16
N LEU A 145 -15.98 -10.67 -12.12
CA LEU A 145 -16.51 -10.90 -10.77
C LEU A 145 -18.04 -10.86 -10.75
N LYS A 146 -18.64 -9.91 -11.47
CA LYS A 146 -20.09 -9.77 -11.59
C LYS A 146 -20.73 -10.96 -12.32
N GLU A 147 -20.12 -11.40 -13.41
CA GLU A 147 -20.53 -12.60 -14.15
C GLU A 147 -20.43 -13.86 -13.27
N GLN A 148 -19.34 -14.01 -12.52
CA GLN A 148 -19.15 -15.12 -11.59
C GLN A 148 -20.22 -15.13 -10.49
N ALA A 149 -20.55 -13.96 -9.93
CA ALA A 149 -21.63 -13.83 -8.97
C ALA A 149 -23.00 -14.22 -9.57
N GLN A 150 -23.23 -13.92 -10.84
CA GLN A 150 -24.44 -14.35 -11.54
C GLN A 150 -24.48 -15.87 -11.72
N CYS A 151 -23.40 -16.48 -12.24
CA CYS A 151 -23.32 -17.94 -12.39
C CYS A 151 -23.51 -18.66 -11.05
N ASN A 152 -22.93 -18.15 -9.97
CA ASN A 152 -23.10 -18.73 -8.63
C ASN A 152 -24.56 -18.67 -8.15
N ASN A 153 -25.28 -17.59 -8.45
CA ASN A 153 -26.71 -17.49 -8.15
C ASN A 153 -27.53 -18.48 -8.98
N GLU A 154 -27.22 -18.66 -10.26
CA GLU A 154 -27.90 -19.65 -11.12
C GLU A 154 -27.65 -21.08 -10.62
N ILE A 155 -26.42 -21.41 -10.22
CA ILE A 155 -26.09 -22.71 -9.60
C ILE A 155 -26.90 -22.91 -8.31
N ALA A 156 -26.99 -21.90 -7.45
CA ALA A 156 -27.77 -21.98 -6.21
C ALA A 156 -29.26 -22.24 -6.50
N GLN A 157 -29.83 -21.57 -7.51
CA GLN A 157 -31.23 -21.78 -7.92
C GLN A 157 -31.45 -23.18 -8.50
N LEU A 158 -30.54 -23.68 -9.34
CA LEU A 158 -30.62 -25.03 -9.90
C LEU A 158 -30.53 -26.09 -8.80
N ASN A 159 -29.63 -25.92 -7.84
CA ASN A 159 -29.51 -26.82 -6.69
C ASN A 159 -30.78 -26.84 -5.83
N ALA A 160 -31.41 -25.67 -5.62
CA ALA A 160 -32.68 -25.60 -4.89
C ALA A 160 -33.81 -26.36 -5.62
N ARG A 161 -33.94 -26.15 -6.95
CA ARG A 161 -34.93 -26.85 -7.76
C ARG A 161 -34.71 -28.36 -7.82
N LEU A 162 -33.44 -28.78 -7.92
CA LEU A 162 -33.07 -30.19 -7.91
C LEU A 162 -33.50 -30.83 -6.58
N LYS A 163 -33.20 -30.18 -5.46
CA LYS A 163 -33.58 -30.66 -4.14
C LYS A 163 -35.11 -30.80 -3.98
N GLU A 164 -35.88 -29.79 -4.42
CA GLU A 164 -37.35 -29.89 -4.41
C GLU A 164 -37.86 -31.05 -5.29
N GLN A 165 -37.21 -31.32 -6.43
CA GLN A 165 -37.57 -32.43 -7.29
C GLN A 165 -37.28 -33.78 -6.62
N GLU A 166 -36.13 -33.92 -5.96
CA GLU A 166 -35.78 -35.12 -5.19
C GLU A 166 -36.77 -35.36 -4.04
N GLU A 167 -37.17 -34.30 -3.33
CA GLU A 167 -38.20 -34.39 -2.27
C GLU A 167 -39.55 -34.83 -2.84
N ARG A 168 -39.99 -34.24 -3.97
CA ARG A 168 -41.24 -34.67 -4.64
C ARG A 168 -41.17 -36.13 -5.11
N ASN A 169 -40.03 -36.56 -5.66
CA ASN A 169 -39.83 -37.94 -6.07
C ASN A 169 -39.89 -38.88 -4.87
N LEU A 170 -39.25 -38.51 -3.76
CA LEU A 170 -39.27 -39.30 -2.53
C LEU A 170 -40.70 -39.43 -1.96
N GLU A 171 -41.46 -38.34 -1.93
CA GLU A 171 -42.87 -38.37 -1.51
C GLU A 171 -43.75 -39.20 -2.45
N PHE A 172 -43.49 -39.16 -3.77
CA PHE A 172 -44.15 -40.03 -4.74
C PHE A 172 -43.87 -41.51 -4.44
N PHE A 173 -42.60 -41.88 -4.20
CA PHE A 173 -42.23 -43.26 -3.88
C PHE A 173 -42.85 -43.73 -2.56
N LYS A 174 -42.83 -42.90 -1.50
CA LYS A 174 -43.50 -43.22 -0.22
C LYS A 174 -45.00 -43.47 -0.41
N THR A 175 -45.67 -42.61 -1.18
CA THR A 175 -47.10 -42.75 -1.47
C THR A 175 -47.36 -44.03 -2.27
N PHE A 176 -46.53 -44.30 -3.29
CA PHE A 176 -46.63 -45.49 -4.12
C PHE A 176 -46.47 -46.78 -3.31
N GLU A 177 -45.45 -46.86 -2.44
CA GLU A 177 -45.27 -48.01 -1.55
C GLU A 177 -46.44 -48.19 -0.57
N SER A 178 -46.97 -47.09 -0.02
CA SER A 178 -48.15 -47.13 0.84
C SER A 178 -49.38 -47.69 0.12
N VAL A 179 -49.61 -47.31 -1.15
CA VAL A 179 -50.74 -47.79 -1.95
C VAL A 179 -50.60 -49.27 -2.29
N ILE A 180 -49.40 -49.73 -2.66
CA ILE A 180 -49.13 -51.15 -2.91
C ILE A 180 -49.28 -51.96 -1.62
N GLY A 181 -48.75 -51.48 -0.50
CA GLY A 181 -48.91 -52.10 0.82
C GLY A 181 -50.38 -52.30 1.18
N TYR A 182 -51.19 -51.24 1.04
CA TYR A 182 -52.64 -51.30 1.28
C TYR A 182 -53.35 -52.33 0.40
N LYS A 183 -53.06 -52.35 -0.92
CA LYS A 183 -53.62 -53.33 -1.87
C LYS A 183 -53.24 -54.77 -1.53
N SER A 184 -52.04 -54.98 -0.97
CA SER A 184 -51.57 -56.30 -0.55
C SER A 184 -52.31 -56.79 0.71
N SER A 185 -52.57 -55.90 1.67
CA SER A 185 -53.37 -56.18 2.87
C SER A 185 -54.84 -56.48 2.54
N GLU A 186 -55.45 -55.70 1.64
CA GLU A 186 -56.84 -55.87 1.20
C GLU A 186 -57.06 -57.21 0.46
N SER A 187 -56.04 -57.70 -0.26
CA SER A 187 -56.03 -59.03 -0.90
C SER A 187 -55.91 -60.18 0.11
N GLN A 188 -55.19 -59.98 1.21
CA GLN A 188 -55.08 -60.97 2.29
C GLN A 188 -56.38 -61.05 3.12
N ASP A 189 -57.04 -59.93 3.40
CA ASP A 189 -58.33 -59.92 4.12
C ASP A 189 -59.48 -60.55 3.30
N MET A 190 -59.49 -60.38 1.97
CA MET A 190 -60.47 -61.01 1.09
C MET A 190 -60.29 -62.53 0.98
N THR A 191 -59.12 -63.07 1.31
CA THR A 191 -58.84 -64.52 1.27
C THR A 191 -59.30 -65.24 2.55
N ILE A 192 -59.44 -64.54 3.67
CA ILE A 192 -59.79 -65.14 4.97
C ILE A 192 -61.31 -65.38 5.13
N ILE A 193 -62.17 -64.79 4.29
CA ILE A 193 -63.65 -64.91 4.43
C ILE A 193 -64.24 -66.17 3.74
N SER A 194 -63.46 -66.98 3.02
CA SER A 194 -63.99 -68.12 2.23
C SER A 194 -63.79 -69.52 2.83
N THR A 195 -63.89 -69.67 4.15
CA THR A 195 -63.92 -70.99 4.79
C THR A 195 -64.92 -71.02 5.94
N PHE A 196 -66.20 -71.25 5.62
CA PHE A 196 -67.20 -71.93 6.44
C PHE A 196 -68.27 -72.53 5.53
#